data_AF-D7RNR3-F1
#
_entry.id   AF-D7RNR3-F1
#
_cell.length_a   1.000
_cell.length_b   1.000
_cell.length_c   1.000
_cell.angle_alpha   90.00
_cell.angle_beta   90.00
_cell.angle_gamma   90.00
#
_symmetry.space_group_name_H-M   'P 1'
#
loop_
_entity.id
_entity.type
_entity.pdbx_description
1 polymer ?
#
loop_
_entity_poly.entity_id
_entity_poly.type
_entity_poly.pdbx_seq_one_letter_code
_entity_poly.pdbx_strand_id
1 'polypeptide(L)'
;LFMGSMFNVLGSCIIILFTTPLVAIIIPFLGLLYFFVQRFYVATSRQLKRLESVSRSPIYTHFNETLLGTSVIRAFGEQERFIHESDQRVDHNQKAYYPSIVANRWLAIRLEFVGNCIVSFAALFAVIARDSLSPGIMGLSISYALQLTASLTWLVRMSSDVETNIIAVEKVKEYCCTGKEAEWQHESPSILPGWPTQGSIDIRGFGLGYRHDLEPGIRNITIAINGKER
;
A
#
# COMPACT_ATOMS: atom_id res chain seq x y z
N LEU A 1 -14.36 3.78 -9.08
CA LEU A 1 -14.81 2.45 -8.59
C LEU A 1 -15.26 2.51 -7.12
N PHE A 2 -14.40 2.88 -6.17
CA PHE A 2 -14.77 3.02 -4.74
C PHE A 2 -16.03 3.88 -4.50
N MET A 3 -16.07 5.11 -5.06
CA MET A 3 -17.24 5.99 -4.95
C MET A 3 -18.52 5.35 -5.50
N GLY A 4 -18.44 4.62 -6.62
CA GLY A 4 -19.58 3.92 -7.21
C GLY A 4 -20.10 2.82 -6.29
N SER A 5 -19.22 2.02 -5.68
CA SER A 5 -19.60 1.01 -4.70
C SER A 5 -20.22 1.62 -3.44
N MET A 6 -19.68 2.75 -2.96
CA MET A 6 -20.25 3.50 -1.82
C MET A 6 -21.68 3.95 -2.12
N PHE A 7 -21.91 4.62 -3.25
CA PHE A 7 -23.23 5.12 -3.60
C PHE A 7 -24.23 3.99 -3.88
N ASN A 8 -23.80 2.88 -4.49
CA ASN A 8 -24.67 1.71 -4.69
C ASN A 8 -25.12 1.08 -3.37
N VAL A 9 -24.22 0.95 -2.40
CA VAL A 9 -24.57 0.43 -1.06
C VAL A 9 -25.54 1.37 -0.36
N LEU A 10 -25.24 2.68 -0.34
CA LEU A 10 -26.11 3.68 0.28
C LEU A 10 -27.49 3.72 -0.37
N GLY A 11 -27.55 3.75 -1.70
CA GLY A 11 -28.81 3.76 -2.45
C GLY A 11 -29.64 2.51 -2.21
N SER A 12 -29.02 1.33 -2.24
CA SER A 12 -29.70 0.06 -1.96
C SER A 12 -30.25 0.02 -0.54
N CYS A 13 -29.47 0.47 0.46
CA CYS A 13 -29.93 0.55 1.84
C CYS A 13 -31.12 1.49 2.01
N ILE A 14 -31.09 2.68 1.40
CA ILE A 14 -32.19 3.66 1.45
C ILE A 14 -33.47 3.06 0.87
N ILE A 15 -33.37 2.39 -0.28
CA ILE A 15 -34.51 1.76 -0.94
C ILE A 15 -35.09 0.64 -0.08
N ILE A 16 -34.25 -0.23 0.49
CA ILE A 16 -34.71 -1.32 1.38
C ILE A 16 -35.38 -0.76 2.64
N LEU A 17 -34.83 0.29 3.24
CA LEU A 17 -35.39 0.96 4.42
C LEU A 17 -36.75 1.61 4.12
N PHE A 18 -36.90 2.24 2.96
CA PHE A 18 -38.15 2.89 2.56
C PHE A 18 -39.24 1.87 2.23
N THR A 19 -38.88 0.78 1.56
CA THR A 19 -39.83 -0.24 1.12
C THR A 19 -40.23 -1.21 2.23
N THR A 20 -39.28 -1.58 3.10
CA THR A 20 -39.52 -2.55 4.18
C THR A 20 -38.96 -2.02 5.50
N PRO A 21 -39.67 -1.11 6.20
CA PRO A 21 -39.18 -0.47 7.43
C PRO A 21 -38.79 -1.45 8.55
N LEU A 22 -39.41 -2.64 8.59
CA LEU A 22 -39.09 -3.70 9.56
C LEU A 22 -37.64 -4.19 9.46
N VAL A 23 -36.99 -4.08 8.29
CA VAL A 23 -35.57 -4.41 8.10
C VAL A 23 -34.67 -3.51 8.95
N ALA A 24 -35.12 -2.29 9.30
CA ALA A 24 -34.37 -1.36 10.14
C ALA A 24 -33.97 -1.93 11.51
N ILE A 25 -34.76 -2.88 12.03
CA ILE A 25 -34.48 -3.55 13.32
C ILE A 25 -33.23 -4.42 13.24
N ILE A 26 -32.94 -4.99 12.06
CA ILE A 26 -31.87 -5.97 11.85
C ILE A 26 -30.55 -5.28 11.47
N ILE A 27 -30.63 -4.08 10.87
CA ILE A 27 -29.47 -3.29 10.43
C ILE A 27 -28.45 -3.06 11.57
N PRO A 28 -28.82 -2.68 12.81
CA PRO A 28 -27.86 -2.50 13.90
C PRO A 28 -27.07 -3.77 14.23
N PHE A 29 -27.74 -4.92 14.24
CA PHE A 29 -27.10 -6.20 14.57
C PHE A 29 -26.12 -6.64 13.47
N LEU A 30 -26.53 -6.51 12.21
CA LEU A 30 -25.67 -6.80 11.06
C LEU A 30 -24.52 -5.79 10.92
N GLY A 31 -24.79 -4.52 11.20
CA GLY A 31 -23.80 -3.44 11.20
C GLY A 31 -22.73 -3.65 12.27
N LEU A 32 -23.11 -4.13 13.46
CA LEU A 32 -22.17 -4.50 14.51
C LEU A 32 -21.27 -5.65 14.07
N LEU A 33 -21.84 -6.72 13.49
CA LEU A 33 -21.06 -7.85 12.97
C LEU A 33 -20.09 -7.40 11.88
N TYR A 34 -20.56 -6.57 10.94
CA TYR A 34 -19.75 -5.98 9.89
C TYR A 34 -18.60 -5.15 10.47
N PHE A 35 -18.86 -4.31 11.48
CA PHE A 35 -17.83 -3.49 12.13
C PHE A 35 -16.73 -4.35 12.77
N PHE A 36 -17.09 -5.45 13.45
CA PHE A 36 -16.10 -6.37 14.02
C PHE A 36 -15.26 -7.06 12.93
N VAL A 37 -15.90 -7.57 11.87
CA VAL A 37 -15.22 -8.22 10.74
C VAL A 37 -14.26 -7.24 10.06
N GLN A 38 -14.73 -6.02 9.78
CA GLN A 38 -13.92 -4.98 9.15
C GLN A 38 -12.72 -4.60 10.01
N ARG A 39 -12.90 -4.37 11.31
CA ARG A 39 -11.82 -3.98 12.22
C ARG A 39 -10.73 -5.05 12.31
N PHE A 40 -11.14 -6.32 12.39
CA PHE A 40 -10.20 -7.45 12.41
C PHE A 40 -9.46 -7.62 11.08
N TYR A 41 -10.19 -7.54 9.96
CA TYR A 41 -9.62 -7.67 8.62
C TYR A 41 -8.60 -6.57 8.32
N VAL A 42 -8.93 -5.31 8.56
CA VAL A 42 -8.04 -4.17 8.26
C VAL A 42 -6.73 -4.27 9.05
N ALA A 43 -6.81 -4.60 10.35
CA ALA A 43 -5.63 -4.78 11.19
C ALA A 43 -4.71 -5.90 10.65
N THR A 44 -5.29 -7.04 10.26
CA THR A 44 -4.54 -8.21 9.76
C THR A 44 -3.98 -7.96 8.35
N SER A 45 -4.80 -7.44 7.43
CA SER A 45 -4.43 -7.16 6.04
C SER A 45 -3.27 -6.18 5.95
N ARG A 46 -3.27 -5.12 6.79
CA ARG A 46 -2.16 -4.16 6.85
C ARG A 46 -0.83 -4.82 7.23
N GLN A 47 -0.83 -5.71 8.23
CA GLN A 47 0.40 -6.41 8.64
C GLN A 47 0.89 -7.39 7.56
N LEU A 48 -0.02 -8.14 6.94
CA LEU A 48 0.32 -9.06 5.85
C LEU A 48 0.93 -8.31 4.65
N LYS A 49 0.35 -7.18 4.25
CA LYS A 49 0.91 -6.34 3.19
C LYS A 49 2.27 -5.75 3.55
N ARG A 50 2.48 -5.36 4.82
CA ARG A 50 3.79 -4.91 5.29
C ARG A 50 4.84 -6.03 5.20
N LEU A 51 4.51 -7.24 5.66
CA LEU A 51 5.40 -8.40 5.59
C LEU A 51 5.73 -8.78 4.15
N GLU A 52 4.75 -8.77 3.25
CA GLU A 52 4.96 -9.03 1.82
C GLU A 52 5.88 -7.98 1.19
N SER A 53 5.63 -6.68 1.43
CA SER A 53 6.45 -5.62 0.87
C SER A 53 7.91 -5.67 1.35
N VAL A 54 8.15 -6.02 2.62
CA VAL A 54 9.52 -6.09 3.18
C VAL A 54 10.24 -7.36 2.72
N SER A 55 9.56 -8.49 2.63
CA SER A 55 10.14 -9.76 2.16
C SER A 55 10.45 -9.78 0.66
N ARG A 56 9.88 -8.86 -0.12
CA ARG A 56 10.09 -8.79 -1.57
C ARG A 56 11.41 -8.14 -1.97
N SER A 57 11.89 -7.14 -1.22
CA SER A 57 13.12 -6.40 -1.60
C SER A 57 14.39 -7.26 -1.65
N PRO A 58 14.63 -8.22 -0.74
CA PRO A 58 15.84 -9.06 -0.77
C PRO A 58 15.94 -9.94 -2.02
N ILE A 59 14.83 -10.26 -2.69
CA ILE A 59 14.81 -11.04 -3.94
C ILE A 59 15.47 -10.21 -5.06
N TYR A 60 15.07 -8.93 -5.19
CA TYR A 60 15.66 -8.04 -6.19
C TYR A 60 17.13 -7.73 -5.91
N THR A 61 17.49 -7.56 -4.63
CA THR A 61 18.90 -7.37 -4.24
C THR A 61 19.74 -8.59 -4.59
N HIS A 62 19.28 -9.80 -4.25
CA HIS A 62 19.97 -11.07 -4.59
C HIS A 62 20.21 -11.20 -6.09
N PHE A 63 19.18 -10.89 -6.87
CA PHE A 63 19.23 -10.95 -8.32
C PHE A 63 20.27 -9.97 -8.89
N ASN A 64 20.29 -8.74 -8.39
CA ASN A 64 21.25 -7.72 -8.83
C ASN A 64 22.70 -8.10 -8.47
N GLU A 65 22.93 -8.62 -7.27
CA GLU A 65 24.26 -9.12 -6.84
C GLU A 65 24.71 -10.31 -7.69
N THR A 66 23.80 -11.24 -7.99
CA THR A 66 24.08 -12.41 -8.83
C THR A 66 24.48 -11.98 -10.24
N LEU A 67 23.76 -11.03 -10.85
CA LEU A 67 24.08 -10.52 -12.19
C LEU A 67 25.50 -9.92 -12.25
N LEU A 68 25.85 -9.07 -11.29
CA LEU A 68 27.17 -8.44 -11.21
C LEU A 68 28.28 -9.48 -10.93
N GLY A 69 27.99 -10.51 -10.13
CA GLY A 69 28.93 -11.56 -9.73
C GLY A 69 28.97 -12.81 -10.62
N THR A 70 28.27 -12.84 -11.75
CA THR A 70 28.04 -14.07 -12.53
C THR A 70 29.34 -14.79 -12.94
N SER A 71 30.40 -14.06 -13.28
CA SER A 71 31.70 -14.63 -13.65
C SER A 71 32.35 -15.36 -12.46
N VAL A 72 32.31 -14.76 -11.28
CA VAL A 72 32.88 -15.29 -10.03
C VAL A 72 32.13 -16.56 -9.61
N ILE A 73 30.79 -16.52 -9.60
CA ILE A 73 29.96 -17.66 -9.20
C ILE A 73 30.25 -18.88 -10.08
N ARG A 74 30.35 -18.68 -11.41
CA ARG A 74 30.68 -19.76 -12.35
C ARG A 74 32.12 -20.25 -12.22
N ALA A 75 33.07 -19.36 -11.94
CA ALA A 75 34.47 -19.73 -11.75
C ALA A 75 34.69 -20.64 -10.52
N PHE A 76 33.93 -20.40 -9.44
CA PHE A 76 34.01 -21.20 -8.21
C PHE A 76 33.04 -22.39 -8.18
N GLY A 77 32.13 -22.54 -9.16
CA GLY A 77 31.19 -23.67 -9.20
C GLY A 77 30.07 -23.62 -8.16
N GLU A 78 29.72 -22.42 -7.67
CA GLU A 78 28.80 -22.20 -6.54
C GLU A 78 27.35 -21.92 -6.97
N GLN A 79 26.94 -22.35 -8.17
CA GLN A 79 25.61 -22.05 -8.73
C GLN A 79 24.47 -22.61 -7.86
N GLU A 80 24.57 -23.86 -7.43
CA GLU A 80 23.54 -24.53 -6.62
C GLU A 80 23.25 -23.79 -5.31
N ARG A 81 24.29 -23.25 -4.66
CA ARG A 81 24.13 -22.44 -3.44
C ARG A 81 23.30 -21.19 -3.71
N PHE A 82 23.60 -20.48 -4.81
CA PHE A 82 22.87 -19.26 -5.19
C PHE A 82 21.42 -19.55 -5.62
N ILE A 83 21.18 -20.68 -6.29
CA ILE A 83 19.82 -21.14 -6.66
C ILE A 83 19.03 -21.41 -5.39
N HIS A 84 19.57 -22.21 -4.47
CA HIS A 84 18.88 -22.53 -3.21
C HIS A 84 18.58 -21.28 -2.37
N GLU A 85 19.52 -20.34 -2.31
CA GLU A 85 19.30 -19.06 -1.63
C GLU A 85 18.20 -18.22 -2.29
N SER A 86 18.13 -18.22 -3.63
CA SER A 86 17.06 -17.56 -4.38
C SER A 86 15.71 -18.18 -4.06
N ASP A 87 15.61 -19.51 -4.08
CA ASP A 87 14.39 -20.26 -3.79
C ASP A 87 13.90 -19.97 -2.37
N GLN A 88 14.80 -19.97 -1.37
CA GLN A 88 14.46 -19.65 0.01
C GLN A 88 13.90 -18.22 0.17
N ARG A 89 14.48 -17.24 -0.52
CA ARG A 89 14.01 -15.84 -0.48
C ARG A 89 12.62 -15.71 -1.13
N VAL A 90 12.38 -16.41 -2.24
CA VAL A 90 11.06 -16.46 -2.89
C VAL A 90 10.04 -17.14 -1.98
N ASP A 91 10.37 -18.29 -1.39
CA ASP A 91 9.49 -19.00 -0.46
C ASP A 91 9.14 -18.16 0.78
N HIS A 92 10.11 -17.40 1.30
CA HIS A 92 9.87 -16.49 2.42
C HIS A 92 8.84 -15.41 2.04
N ASN A 93 8.93 -14.84 0.84
CA ASN A 93 7.94 -13.89 0.34
C ASN A 93 6.56 -14.54 0.12
N GLN A 94 6.51 -15.75 -0.44
CA GLN A 94 5.27 -16.49 -0.64
C GLN A 94 4.56 -16.81 0.69
N LYS A 95 5.31 -17.16 1.74
CA LYS A 95 4.78 -17.36 3.10
C LYS A 95 4.08 -16.12 3.66
N ALA A 96 4.54 -14.91 3.29
CA ALA A 96 3.89 -13.66 3.65
C ALA A 96 2.71 -13.30 2.73
N TYR A 97 2.83 -13.59 1.43
CA TYR A 97 1.82 -13.24 0.42
C TYR A 97 0.57 -14.13 0.48
N TYR A 98 0.74 -15.45 0.59
CA TYR A 98 -0.36 -16.41 0.52
C TYR A 98 -1.47 -16.15 1.57
N PRO A 99 -1.16 -15.88 2.86
CA PRO A 99 -2.19 -15.53 3.84
C PRO A 99 -3.00 -14.28 3.47
N SER A 100 -2.44 -13.34 2.70
CA SER A 100 -3.16 -12.15 2.23
C SER A 100 -4.30 -12.54 1.27
N ILE A 101 -4.05 -13.50 0.38
CA ILE A 101 -5.09 -14.04 -0.51
C ILE A 101 -6.17 -14.76 0.29
N VAL A 102 -5.78 -15.59 1.26
CA VAL A 102 -6.72 -16.31 2.12
C VAL A 102 -7.55 -15.36 2.97
N ALA A 103 -6.95 -14.30 3.53
CA ALA A 103 -7.66 -13.27 4.29
C ALA A 103 -8.70 -12.52 3.44
N ASN A 104 -8.39 -12.22 2.17
CA ASN A 104 -9.35 -11.66 1.23
C ASN A 104 -10.56 -12.58 1.02
N ARG A 105 -10.34 -13.91 0.90
CA ARG A 105 -11.41 -14.89 0.75
C ARG A 105 -12.23 -15.04 2.04
N TRP A 106 -11.56 -15.06 3.19
CA TRP A 106 -12.21 -15.09 4.50
C TRP A 106 -13.17 -13.91 4.67
N LEU A 107 -12.74 -12.70 4.30
CA LEU A 107 -13.57 -11.51 4.34
C LEU A 107 -14.78 -11.64 3.41
N ALA A 108 -14.57 -12.06 2.15
CA ALA A 108 -15.63 -12.21 1.17
C ALA A 108 -16.75 -13.14 1.67
N ILE A 109 -16.40 -14.31 2.21
CA ILE A 109 -17.37 -15.28 2.75
C ILE A 109 -18.19 -14.67 3.90
N ARG A 110 -17.56 -13.91 4.80
CA ARG A 110 -18.26 -13.27 5.92
C ARG A 110 -19.20 -12.15 5.46
N LEU A 111 -18.79 -11.36 4.47
CA LEU A 111 -19.64 -10.30 3.90
C LEU A 111 -20.81 -10.87 3.11
N GLU A 112 -20.58 -11.93 2.33
CA GLU A 112 -21.65 -12.65 1.63
C GLU A 112 -22.65 -13.27 2.60
N PHE A 113 -22.19 -13.81 3.73
CA PHE A 113 -23.08 -14.32 4.78
C PHE A 113 -23.99 -13.21 5.35
N VAL A 114 -23.45 -12.04 5.67
CA VAL A 114 -24.23 -10.86 6.12
C VAL A 114 -25.23 -10.44 5.05
N GLY A 115 -24.80 -10.34 3.80
CA GLY A 115 -25.69 -9.99 2.68
C GLY A 115 -26.82 -10.99 2.49
N ASN A 116 -26.53 -12.30 2.58
CA ASN A 116 -27.54 -13.35 2.52
C ASN A 116 -28.53 -13.26 3.68
N CYS A 117 -28.09 -12.91 4.90
CA CYS A 117 -29.01 -12.62 5.99
C CYS A 117 -29.95 -11.45 5.66
N ILE A 118 -29.44 -10.35 5.09
CA ILE A 118 -30.27 -9.21 4.66
C ILE A 118 -31.32 -9.67 3.64
N VAL A 119 -30.91 -10.43 2.62
CA VAL A 119 -31.82 -10.95 1.59
C VAL A 119 -32.88 -11.85 2.21
N SER A 120 -32.50 -12.77 3.09
CA SER A 120 -33.44 -13.68 3.76
C SER A 120 -34.46 -12.94 4.60
N PHE A 121 -34.03 -11.95 5.39
CA PHE A 121 -34.96 -11.16 6.20
C PHE A 121 -35.82 -10.21 5.37
N ALA A 122 -35.27 -9.59 4.32
CA ALA A 122 -36.04 -8.77 3.39
C ALA A 122 -37.14 -9.60 2.70
N ALA A 123 -36.82 -10.82 2.26
CA ALA A 123 -37.80 -11.74 1.69
C ALA A 123 -38.84 -12.18 2.73
N LEU A 124 -38.41 -12.53 3.94
CA LEU A 124 -39.32 -12.92 5.03
C LEU A 124 -40.31 -11.80 5.38
N PHE A 125 -39.83 -10.57 5.54
CA PHE A 125 -40.68 -9.43 5.86
C PHE A 125 -41.59 -9.02 4.69
N ALA A 126 -41.13 -9.14 3.45
CA ALA A 126 -41.98 -8.96 2.28
C ALA A 126 -43.16 -9.95 2.30
N VAL A 127 -42.90 -11.23 2.61
CA VAL A 127 -43.96 -12.25 2.72
C VAL A 127 -44.92 -11.97 3.89
N ILE A 128 -44.40 -11.55 5.05
CA ILE A 128 -45.25 -11.20 6.20
C ILE A 128 -46.13 -9.98 5.89
N ALA A 129 -45.59 -8.99 5.18
CA ALA A 129 -46.29 -7.77 4.80
C ALA A 129 -47.03 -7.87 3.45
N ARG A 130 -47.23 -9.08 2.92
CA ARG A 130 -47.82 -9.30 1.58
C ARG A 130 -49.20 -8.67 1.39
N ASP A 131 -49.97 -8.56 2.47
CA ASP A 131 -51.33 -8.02 2.44
C ASP A 131 -51.34 -6.48 2.52
N SER A 132 -50.20 -5.87 2.87
CA SER A 132 -50.02 -4.41 3.04
C SER A 132 -49.12 -3.77 1.97
N LEU A 133 -48.27 -4.56 1.30
CA LEU A 133 -47.32 -4.09 0.29
C LEU A 133 -47.72 -4.52 -1.11
N SER A 134 -47.54 -3.62 -2.09
CA SER A 134 -47.77 -3.99 -3.48
C SER A 134 -46.69 -4.97 -3.98
N PRO A 135 -47.03 -5.93 -4.86
CA PRO A 135 -46.08 -6.88 -5.41
C PRO A 135 -44.85 -6.24 -6.07
N GLY A 136 -45.03 -5.07 -6.71
CA GLY A 136 -43.95 -4.31 -7.34
C GLY A 136 -42.92 -3.78 -6.32
N ILE A 137 -43.39 -3.27 -5.17
CA ILE A 137 -42.52 -2.77 -4.10
C ILE A 137 -41.74 -3.92 -3.45
N MET A 138 -42.40 -5.08 -3.25
CA MET A 138 -41.74 -6.28 -2.74
C MET A 138 -40.64 -6.77 -3.69
N GLY A 139 -40.93 -6.84 -5.00
CA GLY A 139 -39.94 -7.23 -6.01
C GLY A 139 -38.75 -6.26 -6.08
N LEU A 140 -39.02 -4.96 -5.91
CA LEU A 140 -37.98 -3.93 -5.85
C LEU A 140 -37.09 -4.13 -4.62
N SER A 141 -37.67 -4.32 -3.43
CA SER A 141 -36.90 -4.54 -2.18
C SER A 141 -35.99 -5.76 -2.28
N ILE A 142 -36.49 -6.90 -2.77
CA ILE A 142 -35.70 -8.14 -2.89
C ILE A 142 -34.58 -7.99 -3.93
N SER A 143 -34.85 -7.33 -5.07
CA SER A 143 -33.85 -7.09 -6.11
C SER A 143 -32.68 -6.24 -5.60
N TYR A 144 -32.97 -5.16 -4.87
CA TYR A 144 -31.93 -4.31 -4.27
C TYR A 144 -31.20 -5.02 -3.12
N ALA A 145 -31.89 -5.87 -2.33
CA ALA A 145 -31.23 -6.68 -1.31
C ALA A 145 -30.21 -7.66 -1.93
N LEU A 146 -30.55 -8.28 -3.07
CA LEU A 146 -29.63 -9.17 -3.77
C LEU A 146 -28.40 -8.42 -4.32
N GLN A 147 -28.62 -7.22 -4.89
CA GLN A 147 -27.54 -6.37 -5.42
C GLN A 147 -26.63 -5.81 -4.31
N LEU A 148 -27.19 -5.57 -3.12
CA LEU A 148 -26.46 -5.04 -1.97
C LEU A 148 -25.33 -5.97 -1.55
N THR A 149 -25.53 -7.30 -1.56
CA THR A 149 -24.52 -8.29 -1.19
C THR A 149 -23.26 -8.17 -2.04
N ALA A 150 -23.41 -8.13 -3.37
CA ALA A 150 -22.28 -7.98 -4.28
C ALA A 150 -21.61 -6.59 -4.14
N SER A 151 -22.42 -5.55 -3.95
CA SER A 151 -21.92 -4.18 -3.81
C SER A 151 -21.11 -3.98 -2.52
N LEU A 152 -21.52 -4.60 -1.41
CA LEU A 152 -20.79 -4.59 -0.14
C LEU A 152 -19.43 -5.28 -0.25
N THR A 153 -19.37 -6.46 -0.88
CA THR A 153 -18.10 -7.16 -1.11
C THR A 153 -17.12 -6.30 -1.91
N TRP A 154 -17.60 -5.66 -2.98
CA TRP A 154 -16.78 -4.73 -3.77
C TRP A 154 -16.37 -3.49 -2.99
N LEU A 155 -17.27 -2.91 -2.18
CA LEU A 155 -16.97 -1.73 -1.38
C LEU A 155 -15.82 -1.99 -0.41
N VAL A 156 -15.85 -3.10 0.33
CA VAL A 156 -14.77 -3.42 1.28
C VAL A 156 -13.46 -3.67 0.57
N ARG A 157 -13.48 -4.40 -0.55
CA ARG A 157 -12.29 -4.64 -1.36
C ARG A 157 -11.67 -3.33 -1.85
N MET A 158 -12.48 -2.45 -2.43
CA MET A 158 -12.02 -1.14 -2.91
C MET A 158 -11.52 -0.25 -1.77
N SER A 159 -12.14 -0.31 -0.59
CA SER A 159 -11.66 0.41 0.60
C SER A 159 -10.24 -0.03 0.98
N SER A 160 -10.01 -1.34 1.03
CA SER A 160 -8.70 -1.92 1.35
C SER A 160 -7.64 -1.57 0.29
N ASP A 161 -8.03 -1.57 -0.98
CA ASP A 161 -7.15 -1.17 -2.09
C ASP A 161 -6.76 0.31 -2.00
N VAL A 162 -7.71 1.20 -1.69
CA VAL A 162 -7.43 2.63 -1.46
C VAL A 162 -6.48 2.83 -0.27
N GLU A 163 -6.75 2.20 0.87
CA GLU A 163 -5.90 2.28 2.08
C GLU A 163 -4.49 1.73 1.85
N THR A 164 -4.33 0.79 0.91
CA THR A 164 -3.01 0.27 0.56
C THR A 164 -2.28 1.15 -0.43
N ASN A 165 -2.98 1.64 -1.45
CA ASN A 165 -2.36 2.41 -2.52
C ASN A 165 -1.95 3.80 -2.04
N ILE A 166 -2.62 4.37 -1.03
CA ILE A 166 -2.24 5.67 -0.44
C ILE A 166 -0.86 5.63 0.23
N ILE A 167 -0.38 4.46 0.66
CA ILE A 167 0.98 4.29 1.23
C ILE A 167 2.05 4.71 0.22
N ALA A 168 1.81 4.56 -1.09
CA ALA A 168 2.74 5.04 -2.11
C ALA A 168 2.87 6.57 -2.11
N VAL A 169 1.76 7.28 -1.88
CA VAL A 169 1.74 8.75 -1.77
C VAL A 169 2.47 9.20 -0.49
N GLU A 170 2.27 8.47 0.61
CA GLU A 170 3.00 8.71 1.86
C GLU A 170 4.52 8.62 1.65
N LYS A 171 5.00 7.59 0.92
CA LYS A 171 6.42 7.46 0.57
C LYS A 171 6.95 8.61 -0.29
N VAL A 172 6.18 9.07 -1.28
CA VAL A 172 6.59 10.24 -2.09
C VAL A 172 6.74 11.47 -1.20
N LYS A 173 5.81 11.69 -0.26
CA LYS A 173 5.88 12.78 0.70
C LYS A 173 7.09 12.66 1.63
N GLU A 174 7.40 11.46 2.09
CA GLU A 174 8.61 11.18 2.89
C GLU A 174 9.86 11.64 2.14
N TYR A 175 10.01 11.25 0.87
CA TYR A 175 11.13 11.70 0.03
C TYR A 175 11.13 13.20 -0.25
N CYS A 176 9.96 13.86 -0.34
CA CYS A 176 9.91 15.31 -0.47
C CYS A 176 10.48 16.02 0.77
N CYS A 177 10.31 15.44 1.96
CA CYS A 177 10.70 16.06 3.22
C CYS A 177 12.09 15.64 3.74
N THR A 178 12.86 14.84 3.01
CA THR A 178 14.24 14.51 3.39
C THR A 178 15.16 15.74 3.30
N GLY A 179 16.26 15.73 4.06
CA GLY A 179 17.32 16.74 3.94
C GLY A 179 17.78 16.88 2.49
N LYS A 180 17.85 18.12 2.01
CA LYS A 180 18.21 18.46 0.63
C LYS A 180 19.63 18.99 0.57
N GLU A 181 20.25 18.81 -0.58
CA GLU A 181 21.47 19.55 -0.92
C GLU A 181 21.15 21.04 -1.08
N ALA A 182 22.20 21.87 -1.08
CA ALA A 182 22.05 23.30 -1.30
C ALA A 182 21.44 23.60 -2.68
N GLU A 183 20.77 24.74 -2.80
CA GLU A 183 20.14 25.15 -4.06
C GLU A 183 21.17 25.29 -5.18
N TRP A 184 20.77 24.90 -6.40
CA TRP A 184 21.65 25.03 -7.56
C TRP A 184 21.90 26.51 -7.91
N GLN A 185 20.88 27.36 -7.80
CA GLN A 185 20.98 28.77 -8.12
C GLN A 185 20.79 29.59 -6.85
N HIS A 186 21.84 30.32 -6.46
CA HIS A 186 21.73 31.32 -5.41
C HIS A 186 21.18 32.62 -6.01
N GLU A 187 20.25 33.28 -5.30
CA GLU A 187 19.59 34.53 -5.72
C GLU A 187 20.57 35.67 -6.07
N SER A 188 21.81 35.57 -5.57
CA SER A 188 22.92 36.45 -5.97
C SER A 188 24.07 35.57 -6.45
N PRO A 189 24.36 35.51 -7.76
CA PRO A 189 25.59 34.87 -8.22
C PRO A 189 26.77 35.69 -7.69
N SER A 190 27.38 35.22 -6.61
CA SER A 190 28.57 35.83 -5.99
C SER A 190 29.85 35.65 -6.83
N ILE A 191 29.68 35.22 -8.08
CA ILE A 191 30.75 34.79 -8.98
C ILE A 191 30.82 35.76 -10.15
N LEU A 192 32.00 36.33 -10.38
CA LEU A 192 32.27 37.25 -11.49
C LEU A 192 32.13 36.54 -12.85
N PRO A 193 31.63 37.23 -13.89
CA PRO A 193 31.62 36.70 -15.26
C PRO A 193 33.05 36.38 -15.69
N GLY A 194 33.35 35.10 -16.00
CA GLY A 194 34.69 34.64 -16.37
C GLY A 194 35.50 33.99 -15.25
N TRP A 195 34.90 33.72 -14.09
CA TRP A 195 35.46 32.77 -13.12
C TRP A 195 35.24 31.32 -13.58
N PRO A 196 36.20 30.41 -13.33
CA PRO A 196 37.51 30.64 -12.75
C PRO A 196 38.54 31.16 -13.78
N THR A 197 39.29 32.22 -13.43
CA THR A 197 40.21 32.90 -14.37
C THR A 197 41.67 32.42 -14.30
N GLN A 198 42.17 32.10 -13.11
CA GLN A 198 43.57 31.65 -12.90
C GLN A 198 43.71 30.13 -12.74
N GLY A 199 42.64 29.44 -12.35
CA GLY A 199 42.67 28.00 -12.05
C GLY A 199 43.52 27.62 -10.84
N SER A 200 43.84 28.58 -9.96
CA SER A 200 44.49 28.30 -8.67
C SER A 200 43.47 27.77 -7.66
N ILE A 201 43.86 26.76 -6.88
CA ILE A 201 43.01 26.13 -5.87
C ILE A 201 43.77 26.19 -4.54
N ASP A 202 43.18 26.85 -3.54
CA ASP A 202 43.74 26.95 -2.20
C ASP A 202 42.75 26.30 -1.22
N ILE A 203 43.16 25.14 -0.71
CA ILE A 203 42.42 24.35 0.27
C ILE A 203 43.05 24.64 1.63
N ARG A 204 42.28 25.11 2.62
CA ARG A 204 42.79 25.48 3.94
C ARG A 204 42.02 24.78 5.04
N GLY A 205 42.73 24.04 5.89
CA GLY A 205 42.14 23.35 7.05
C GLY A 205 40.99 22.41 6.69
N PHE A 206 41.00 21.83 5.49
CA PHE A 206 39.88 21.04 4.99
C PHE A 206 39.77 19.70 5.72
N GLY A 207 38.55 19.37 6.11
CA GLY A 207 38.19 18.08 6.69
C GLY A 207 36.95 17.53 6.02
N LEU A 208 36.92 16.22 5.80
CA LEU A 208 35.82 15.53 5.16
C LEU A 208 35.47 14.26 5.93
N GLY A 209 34.19 14.08 6.24
CA GLY A 209 33.63 12.89 6.85
C GLY A 209 32.39 12.46 6.09
N TYR A 210 32.25 11.15 5.86
CA TYR A 210 31.09 10.59 5.15
C TYR A 210 29.81 10.58 5.99
N ARG A 211 29.95 10.41 7.31
CA ARG A 211 28.86 10.59 8.28
C ARG A 211 29.34 11.44 9.44
N HIS A 212 28.41 12.15 10.07
CA HIS A 212 28.71 13.08 11.16
C HIS A 212 29.11 12.37 12.46
N ASP A 213 28.72 11.12 12.63
CA ASP A 213 29.01 10.27 13.80
C ASP A 213 30.34 9.53 13.71
N LEU A 214 30.97 9.53 12.53
CA LEU A 214 32.24 8.87 12.29
C LEU A 214 33.39 9.87 12.28
N GLU A 215 34.55 9.36 12.67
CA GLU A 215 35.79 10.11 12.55
C GLU A 215 36.04 10.54 11.09
N PRO A 216 36.45 11.80 10.86
CA PRO A 216 36.68 12.30 9.51
C PRO A 216 37.86 11.57 8.86
N GLY A 217 37.65 11.12 7.62
CA GLY A 217 38.65 10.40 6.83
C GLY A 217 39.75 11.30 6.27
N ILE A 218 39.45 12.59 6.09
CA ILE A 218 40.43 13.62 5.75
C ILE A 218 40.45 14.65 6.87
N ARG A 219 41.65 15.02 7.35
CA ARG A 219 41.83 15.96 8.46
C ARG A 219 42.88 17.01 8.13
N ASN A 220 42.51 18.25 8.38
CA ASN A 220 43.41 19.41 8.41
C ASN A 220 44.33 19.52 7.18
N ILE A 221 43.79 19.28 5.99
CA ILE A 221 44.55 19.40 4.75
C ILE A 221 44.65 20.87 4.36
N THR A 222 45.88 21.34 4.15
CA THR A 222 46.18 22.67 3.63
C THR A 222 47.12 22.55 2.45
N ILE A 223 46.64 22.89 1.25
CA ILE A 223 47.36 22.73 -0.02
C ILE A 223 46.99 23.91 -0.93
N ALA A 224 47.99 24.54 -1.52
CA ALA A 224 47.82 25.52 -2.58
C ALA A 224 48.35 24.96 -3.90
N ILE A 225 47.52 24.93 -4.93
CA ILE A 225 47.84 24.49 -6.29
C ILE A 225 47.80 25.72 -7.20
N ASN A 226 48.91 26.00 -7.88
CA ASN A 226 49.01 27.16 -8.75
C ASN A 226 48.33 26.93 -10.10
N GLY A 227 47.96 28.03 -10.77
CA GLY A 227 47.43 27.96 -12.12
C GLY A 227 48.44 27.34 -13.09
N LYS A 228 47.99 26.35 -13.87
CA LYS A 228 48.80 25.59 -14.85
C LYS A 228 49.86 24.66 -14.24
N GLU A 229 49.78 24.38 -12.93
CA GLU A 229 50.55 23.32 -12.28
C GLU A 229 49.90 21.95 -12.59
N ARG A 230 50.71 20.90 -12.82
CA ARG A 230 50.27 19.55 -13.21
C ARG A 230 50.67 18.52 -12.17
#